data_AF-A0AAV7FEU2-F1
#
_entry.id   AF-A0AAV7FEU2-F1
#
_cell.length_a   1.000
_cell.length_b   1.000
_cell.length_c   1.000
_cell.angle_alpha   90.00
_cell.angle_beta   90.00
_cell.angle_gamma   90.00
#
_symmetry.space_group_name_H-M   'P 1'
#
loop_
_entity.id
_entity.type
_entity.pdbx_description
1 polymer ?
#
loop_
_entity_poly.entity_id
_entity_poly.type
_entity_poly.pdbx_seq_one_letter_code
_entity_poly.pdbx_strand_id
1 'polypeptide(L)' 'MGTARGLTYLHEESRLRIVHRDVKASNIHLDADLNAKISDFGLAKLYDEKKTHMSTGVVGTFGYLAPEYAM' A
#
# COMPACT_ATOMS: atom_id res chain seq x y z
N MET A 1 -6.78 -7.59 13.01
CA MET A 1 -7.69 -6.80 12.14
C MET A 1 -7.14 -5.43 11.72
N GLY A 2 -5.93 -5.00 12.13
CA GLY A 2 -5.44 -3.63 11.85
C GLY A 2 -5.02 -3.37 10.39
N THR A 3 -4.07 -4.15 9.86
CA THR A 3 -3.47 -3.88 8.54
C THR A 3 -4.48 -3.89 7.39
N ALA A 4 -5.37 -4.89 7.34
CA ALA A 4 -6.38 -4.96 6.28
C ALA A 4 -7.31 -3.73 6.30
N ARG A 5 -7.77 -3.29 7.48
CA ARG A 5 -8.54 -2.04 7.61
C ARG A 5 -7.75 -0.83 7.16
N GLY A 6 -6.47 -0.74 7.52
CA GLY A 6 -5.60 0.35 7.05
C GLY A 6 -5.48 0.36 5.52
N LEU A 7 -5.37 -0.80 4.87
CA LEU A 7 -5.33 -0.90 3.42
C LEU A 7 -6.66 -0.52 2.76
N THR A 8 -7.79 -0.98 3.31
CA THR A 8 -9.13 -0.54 2.87
C THR A 8 -9.27 0.97 2.98
N TYR A 9 -8.84 1.57 4.08
CA TYR A 9 -8.87 3.01 4.25
C TYR A 9 -8.07 3.73 3.16
N LEU A 10 -6.84 3.29 2.88
CA LEU A 10 -6.00 3.90 1.83
C LEU A 10 -6.61 3.78 0.43
N HIS A 11 -7.28 2.67 0.14
CA HIS A 11 -7.82 2.40 -1.19
C HIS A 11 -9.21 3.00 -1.44
N GLU A 12 -10.06 3.07 -0.41
CA GLU A 12 -11.50 3.30 -0.59
C GLU A 12 -12.06 4.45 0.28
N GLU A 13 -11.57 4.62 1.50
CA GLU A 13 -12.21 5.55 2.47
C GLU A 13 -11.48 6.90 2.61
N SER A 14 -10.21 6.94 2.25
CA SER A 14 -9.40 8.16 2.26
C SER A 14 -9.88 9.15 1.18
N ARG A 15 -9.79 10.45 1.48
CA ARG A 15 -10.08 11.53 0.51
C ARG A 15 -9.26 11.39 -0.78
N LEU A 16 -8.06 10.83 -0.67
CA LEU A 16 -7.19 10.50 -1.79
C LEU A 16 -6.99 8.99 -1.82
N ARG A 17 -7.22 8.35 -2.97
CA ARG A 17 -6.87 6.93 -3.14
C ARG A 17 -5.36 6.78 -3.22
N ILE A 18 -4.79 5.97 -2.35
CA ILE A 18 -3.36 5.78 -2.19
C ILE A 18 -3.02 4.30 -2.34
N VAL A 19 -2.17 3.96 -3.31
CA VAL A 19 -1.58 2.63 -3.41
C VAL A 19 -0.22 2.66 -2.73
N HIS A 20 -0.02 1.86 -1.68
CA HIS A 20 1.23 1.86 -0.90
C HIS A 20 2.45 1.32 -1.66
N ARG A 21 2.25 0.29 -2.50
CA ARG A 21 3.27 -0.40 -3.33
C ARG A 21 4.43 -1.08 -2.60
N ASP A 22 4.44 -1.13 -1.26
CA ASP A 22 5.49 -1.83 -0.49
C ASP A 22 4.96 -2.40 0.82
N VAL A 23 3.86 -3.16 0.73
CA VAL A 23 3.26 -3.84 1.87
C VAL A 23 4.05 -5.10 2.19
N LYS A 24 4.72 -5.11 3.35
CA LYS A 24 5.51 -6.23 3.86
C LYS A 24 5.56 -6.20 5.39
N ALA A 25 5.90 -7.32 6.02
CA ALA A 25 5.91 -7.42 7.47
C ALA A 25 6.82 -6.37 8.15
N SER A 26 7.97 -6.04 7.55
CA SER A 26 8.88 -5.01 8.09
C SER A 26 8.35 -3.58 8.02
N ASN A 27 7.28 -3.32 7.25
CA ASN A 27 6.62 -2.02 7.16
C ASN A 27 5.33 -1.96 7.99
N ILE A 28 5.00 -3.02 8.75
CA ILE A 28 3.87 -3.05 9.69
C ILE A 28 4.43 -3.00 11.10
N HIS A 29 4.26 -1.87 11.77
CA HIS A 29 4.68 -1.69 13.16
C HIS A 29 3.54 -1.99 14.11
N LEU A 30 3.87 -2.27 15.36
CA LEU A 30 2.92 -2.44 16.45
C LEU A 30 3.11 -1.30 17.45
N ASP A 31 2.01 -0.69 17.89
CA ASP A 31 2.03 0.20 19.05
C ASP A 31 2.05 -0.58 20.37
N ALA A 32 2.04 0.13 21.50
CA ALA A 32 2.11 -0.47 22.84
C ALA A 32 0.96 -1.45 23.14
N ASP A 33 -0.18 -1.27 22.48
CA ASP A 33 -1.38 -2.10 22.62
C ASP A 33 -1.47 -3.19 21.54
N LEU A 34 -0.36 -3.45 20.82
CA LEU A 34 -0.26 -4.42 19.73
C LEU A 34 -1.19 -4.11 18.54
N ASN A 35 -1.57 -2.85 18.34
CA ASN A 35 -2.30 -2.46 17.13
C ASN A 35 -1.33 -2.26 15.97
N ALA A 36 -1.65 -2.89 14.83
CA ALA A 36 -0.89 -2.74 13.60
C ALA A 36 -1.03 -1.34 13.00
N LYS A 37 0.11 -0.74 12.62
CA LYS A 37 0.24 0.54 11.93
C LYS A 37 1.03 0.34 10.65
N ILE A 38 0.47 0.78 9.53
CA ILE A 38 1.15 0.77 8.22
C ILE A 38 2.14 1.94 8.19
N SER A 39 3.35 1.71 7.69
CA SER A 39 4.43 2.70 7.61
C SER A 39 5.18 2.63 6.27
N ASP A 40 6.10 3.56 6.06
CA ASP A 40 6.95 3.66 4.87
C ASP A 40 6.18 3.88 3.56
N PHE A 41 5.63 5.09 3.43
CA PHE A 41 4.93 5.55 2.24
C PHE A 41 5.90 6.08 1.15
N GLY A 42 7.21 5.78 1.23
CA GLY A 42 8.20 6.30 0.28
C GLY A 42 7.93 5.87 -1.17
N LEU A 43 7.31 4.71 -1.35
CA LEU A 43 6.88 4.21 -2.66
C LEU A 43 5.39 4.44 -2.95
N ALA A 44 4.64 5.06 -2.04
CA ALA A 44 3.21 5.25 -2.23
C ALA A 44 2.89 6.17 -3.42
N LYS A 45 1.75 5.93 -4.06
CA LYS A 45 1.26 6.76 -5.16
C LYS A 45 -0.21 7.08 -5.04
N LEU A 46 -0.56 8.30 -5.43
CA LEU A 46 -1.94 8.71 -5.61
C LEU A 46 -2.51 8.05 -6.86
N TYR A 47 -3.72 7.55 -6.73
CA TYR A 47 -4.46 6.90 -7.80
C TYR A 47 -5.65 7.76 -8.22
N ASP A 48 -5.80 7.98 -9.52
CA ASP A 48 -6.97 8.66 -10.10
C ASP A 48 -8.07 7.62 -10.35
N GLU A 49 -9.25 7.82 -9.76
CA GLU A 49 -10.40 6.90 -9.86
C GLU A 49 -10.84 6.63 -11.30
N LYS A 50 -10.54 7.55 -12.22
CA LYS A 50 -10.91 7.42 -13.65
C LYS A 50 -9.99 6.51 -14.44
N LYS A 51 -8.86 6.10 -13.85
CA LYS A 51 -7.90 5.17 -14.46
C LYS A 51 -8.07 3.81 -13.79
N THR A 52 -7.77 2.74 -14.53
CA THR A 52 -7.76 1.35 -14.04
C THR A 52 -6.33 0.87 -13.74
N HIS A 53 -5.32 1.62 -14.21
CA HIS A 53 -3.91 1.28 -14.12
C HIS A 53 -3.07 2.56 -14.06
N MET A 54 -1.87 2.49 -13.49
CA MET A 54 -0.90 3.59 -13.53
C MET A 54 0.41 3.14 -14.18
N SER A 55 0.78 3.79 -15.28
CA SER A 55 2.10 3.64 -15.88
C SER A 55 3.14 4.27 -14.95
N THR A 56 3.74 3.43 -14.10
CA THR A 56 4.81 3.81 -13.17
C THR A 56 5.95 2.81 -13.32
N GLY A 57 7.19 3.25 -13.10
CA GLY A 57 8.30 2.30 -13.00
C GLY A 57 8.02 1.26 -11.91
N VAL A 58 8.40 0.01 -12.19
CA VAL A 58 8.27 -1.11 -11.25
C VAL A 58 9.13 -0.82 -10.02
N VAL A 59 8.49 -0.68 -8.86
CA VAL A 59 9.16 -0.47 -7.57
C VAL A 59 8.44 -1.27 -6.48
N GLY A 60 9.18 -1.69 -5.47
CA GLY A 60 8.68 -2.45 -4.32
C GLY A 60 9.65 -3.58 -3.97
N THR A 61 9.28 -4.38 -2.98
CA THR A 61 10.11 -5.49 -2.51
C THR A 61 9.90 -6.75 -3.35
N PHE A 62 10.98 -7.34 -3.87
CA PHE A 62 10.93 -8.62 -4.60
C PHE A 62 10.27 -9.72 -3.76
N GLY A 63 9.42 -10.54 -4.38
CA GLY A 63 8.59 -11.55 -3.69
C GLY A 63 7.26 -11.01 -3.13
N TYR A 64 7.09 -9.68 -3.06
CA TYR A 64 5.82 -9.03 -2.69
C TYR A 64 5.16 -8.28 -3.86
N LEU A 65 5.89 -8.13 -4.97
CA LEU A 65 5.36 -7.54 -6.21
C LEU A 65 4.31 -8.46 -6.83
N ALA A 66 3.18 -7.88 -7.20
CA ALA A 66 2.20 -8.57 -8.03
C ALA A 66 2.81 -8.85 -9.42
N PRO A 67 2.67 -10.06 -9.97
CA PRO A 67 3.30 -10.43 -11.23
C PRO A 67 2.86 -9.54 -12.40
N GLU A 68 1.58 -9.18 -12.46
CA GLU A 68 1.01 -8.27 -13.46
C GLU A 68 1.56 -6.84 -13.38
N TYR A 69 2.15 -6.44 -12.25
CA TYR A 69 2.80 -5.14 -12.07
C TYR A 69 4.30 -5.20 -12.41
N ALA A 70 4.91 -6.39 -12.34
CA ALA A 70 6.32 -6.59 -12.64
C ALA A 70 6.61 -6.90 -14.12
N MET A 71 5.55 -7.10 -14.94
CA MET A 71 5.63 -7.43 -16.37
C MET A 71 5.34 -6.24 -17.29
#